data_AF-A0A8J3T4C8-F1
#
_entry.id   AF-A0A8J3T4C8-F1
#
_cell.length_a   1.000
_cell.length_b   1.000
_cell.length_c   1.000
_cell.angle_alpha   90.00
_cell.angle_beta   90.00
_cell.angle_gamma   90.00
#
_symmetry.space_group_name_H-M   'P 1'
#
loop_
_entity.id
_entity.type
_entity.pdbx_description
1 polymer ?
#
loop_
_entity_poly.entity_id
_entity_poly.type
_entity_poly.pdbx_seq_one_letter_code
_entity_poly.pdbx_strand_id
1 'polypeptide(L)'
;MDDRTPFFEGSFDSDEAADAVADLEQSDDIATAMTGMLDEFVRDSKDYDEEGQAEAALAVACLIAARISGIAPDEAAHHWLDRNPFTVSDDLHRLAAAAFDMATRSGGNHLGEAWAADRPVFLEYLEPYRKALHREPQEPAAPFVADFSRPGRQWLQVFWSITDQGLPDDSAYADAAERLVRAVDQDPDWLAWWRPAGLQELLVFGELVPGTYDERISRGRTTAEVWIGFGHSPEVSEASAARQVTDDLRTALAAAGGYLGLASVPPLPVLD
;
A
#
# COMPACT_ATOMS: atom_id res chain seq x y z
N MET A 1 14.37 10.73 -20.82
CA MET A 1 14.77 10.79 -19.41
C MET A 1 14.37 9.45 -18.84
N ASP A 2 15.35 8.72 -18.32
CA ASP A 2 15.19 7.37 -17.80
C ASP A 2 14.36 7.49 -16.52
N ASP A 3 13.08 7.10 -16.59
CA ASP A 3 12.06 7.20 -15.52
C ASP A 3 12.24 6.07 -14.50
N ARG A 4 13.50 5.76 -14.20
CA ARG A 4 13.89 4.88 -13.11
C ARG A 4 13.99 5.77 -11.90
N THR A 5 12.90 5.86 -11.14
CA THR A 5 13.07 5.97 -9.68
C THR A 5 14.14 4.94 -9.34
N PRO A 6 15.29 5.34 -8.75
CA PRO A 6 16.21 4.33 -8.25
C PRO A 6 15.35 3.39 -7.40
N PHE A 7 15.53 2.08 -7.56
CA PHE A 7 14.98 1.10 -6.63
C PHE A 7 15.52 1.49 -5.25
N PHE A 8 14.80 2.36 -4.57
CA PHE A 8 14.98 2.67 -3.18
C PHE A 8 14.06 1.72 -2.48
N GLU A 9 14.64 0.76 -1.76
CA GLU A 9 13.99 0.19 -0.59
C GLU A 9 13.71 1.39 0.34
N GLY A 10 12.48 1.91 0.29
CA GLY A 10 12.02 3.04 1.08
C GLY A 10 12.03 2.70 2.57
N SER A 11 11.64 3.65 3.42
CA SER A 11 11.59 3.44 4.88
C SER A 11 10.63 2.34 5.34
N PHE A 12 9.91 1.71 4.42
CA PHE A 12 8.94 0.64 4.64
C PHE A 12 9.39 -0.71 4.05
N ASP A 13 10.52 -0.75 3.36
CA ASP A 13 10.91 -1.90 2.54
C ASP A 13 11.91 -2.83 3.24
N SER A 14 12.34 -2.51 4.47
CA SER A 14 13.03 -3.49 5.32
C SER A 14 12.01 -4.42 5.98
N ASP A 15 12.38 -5.68 6.18
CA ASP A 15 11.51 -6.69 6.79
C ASP A 15 11.00 -6.22 8.17
N GLU A 16 11.88 -5.62 9.00
CA GLU A 16 11.48 -5.13 10.33
C GLU A 16 10.57 -3.90 10.28
N ALA A 17 10.71 -3.04 9.27
CA ALA A 17 9.79 -1.94 9.05
C ALA A 17 8.41 -2.45 8.63
N ALA A 18 8.37 -3.42 7.71
CA ALA A 18 7.14 -4.05 7.25
C ALA A 18 6.42 -4.78 8.40
N ASP A 19 7.15 -5.58 9.19
CA ASP A 19 6.62 -6.31 10.34
C ASP A 19 6.05 -5.34 11.40
N ALA A 20 6.79 -4.29 11.75
CA ALA A 20 6.33 -3.28 12.71
C ALA A 20 5.04 -2.59 12.24
N VAL A 21 4.94 -2.28 10.94
CA VAL A 21 3.75 -1.65 10.35
C VAL A 21 2.58 -2.63 10.29
N ALA A 22 2.81 -3.91 10.02
CA ALA A 22 1.80 -4.96 10.02
C ALA A 22 1.26 -5.23 11.43
N ASP A 23 2.12 -5.22 12.45
CA ASP A 23 1.72 -5.36 13.85
C ASP A 23 0.83 -4.21 14.32
N LEU A 24 1.09 -2.98 13.85
CA LEU A 24 0.23 -1.83 14.13
C LEU A 24 -1.19 -1.99 13.56
N GLU A 25 -1.34 -2.61 12.38
CA GLU A 25 -2.67 -2.86 11.77
C GLU A 25 -3.53 -3.82 12.60
N GLN A 26 -2.91 -4.65 13.45
CA GLN A 26 -3.61 -5.57 14.35
C GLN A 26 -4.05 -4.92 15.66
N SER A 27 -3.66 -3.66 15.90
CA SER A 27 -3.94 -2.96 17.14
C SER A 27 -5.32 -2.30 17.15
N ASP A 28 -6.07 -2.46 18.25
CA ASP A 28 -7.33 -1.74 18.49
C ASP A 28 -7.11 -0.22 18.67
N ASP A 29 -5.92 0.19 19.12
CA ASP A 29 -5.54 1.59 19.32
C ASP A 29 -4.13 1.85 18.77
N ILE A 30 -4.10 2.14 17.48
CA ILE A 30 -2.91 2.43 16.70
C ILE A 30 -2.08 3.56 17.31
N ALA A 31 -2.71 4.65 17.78
CA ALA A 31 -1.97 5.79 18.32
C ALA A 31 -1.26 5.42 19.62
N THR A 32 -1.92 4.63 20.48
CA THR A 32 -1.30 4.10 21.71
C THR A 32 -0.18 3.12 21.40
N ALA A 33 -0.36 2.22 20.41
CA ALA A 33 0.68 1.28 19.99
C ALA A 33 1.92 1.99 19.42
N MET A 34 1.73 2.96 18.52
CA MET A 34 2.81 3.81 18.00
C MET A 34 3.53 4.58 19.13
N THR A 35 2.78 5.08 20.12
CA THR A 35 3.37 5.78 21.28
C THR A 35 4.28 4.85 22.07
N GLY A 36 3.83 3.61 22.34
CA GLY A 36 4.62 2.62 23.08
C GLY A 36 5.93 2.28 22.37
N MET A 37 5.84 1.95 21.07
CA MET A 37 7.00 1.61 20.25
C MET A 37 8.03 2.75 20.19
N LEU A 38 7.57 3.98 19.96
CA LEU A 38 8.49 5.12 19.88
C LEU A 38 9.04 5.54 21.26
N ASP A 39 8.29 5.38 22.36
CA ASP A 39 8.82 5.64 23.71
C ASP A 39 9.94 4.65 24.06
N GLU A 40 9.74 3.36 23.76
CA GLU A 40 10.76 2.31 23.93
C GLU A 40 12.02 2.63 23.11
N PHE A 41 11.85 2.95 21.81
CA PHE A 41 12.94 3.34 20.93
C PHE A 41 13.62 4.68 21.28
N VAL A 42 12.98 5.58 22.02
CA VAL A 42 13.64 6.82 22.45
C VAL A 42 14.38 6.61 23.77
N ARG A 43 13.84 5.78 24.66
CA ARG A 43 14.37 5.57 26.02
C ARG A 43 15.57 4.63 26.06
N ASP A 44 15.56 3.56 25.30
CA ASP A 44 16.55 2.48 25.42
C ASP A 44 17.78 2.69 24.51
N SER A 45 18.05 3.97 24.19
CA SER A 45 18.93 4.39 23.10
C SER A 45 20.42 4.22 23.24
N LYS A 46 20.84 3.49 24.27
CA LYS A 46 22.25 3.19 24.54
C LYS A 46 22.66 1.80 24.08
N ASP A 47 21.70 0.97 23.68
CA ASP A 47 21.91 -0.45 23.35
C ASP A 47 21.52 -0.79 21.88
N TYR A 48 21.40 0.20 20.99
CA TYR A 48 20.95 0.03 19.57
C TYR A 48 21.99 -0.57 18.62
N ASP A 49 22.61 -1.67 19.05
CA ASP A 49 23.34 -2.59 18.17
C ASP A 49 22.41 -3.65 17.54
N GLU A 50 21.12 -3.69 17.92
CA GLU A 50 20.14 -4.63 17.34
C GLU A 50 19.65 -4.15 15.97
N GLU A 51 19.80 -5.02 14.98
CA GLU A 51 19.32 -4.87 13.60
C GLU A 51 17.80 -4.62 13.58
N GLY A 52 17.32 -3.65 12.81
CA GLY A 52 15.89 -3.45 12.51
C GLY A 52 15.09 -2.49 13.40
N GLN A 53 15.53 -2.20 14.64
CA GLN A 53 14.75 -1.31 15.53
C GLN A 53 14.70 0.15 15.02
N ALA A 54 15.78 0.63 14.41
CA ALA A 54 15.85 1.98 13.86
C ALA A 54 14.97 2.11 12.61
N GLU A 55 14.92 1.07 11.78
CA GLU A 55 14.09 0.92 10.60
C GLU A 55 12.60 0.99 10.99
N ALA A 56 12.18 0.15 11.95
CA ALA A 56 10.81 0.12 12.46
C ALA A 56 10.38 1.48 13.03
N ALA A 57 11.19 2.09 13.91
CA ALA A 57 10.87 3.38 14.50
C ALA A 57 10.82 4.50 13.44
N LEU A 58 11.69 4.45 12.43
CA LEU A 58 11.70 5.40 11.32
C LEU A 58 10.44 5.27 10.46
N ALA A 59 10.01 4.05 10.13
CA ALA A 59 8.78 3.79 9.38
C ALA A 59 7.56 4.40 10.09
N VAL A 60 7.43 4.15 11.40
CA VAL A 60 6.35 4.70 12.23
C VAL A 60 6.42 6.22 12.30
N ALA A 61 7.61 6.80 12.47
CA ALA A 61 7.78 8.26 12.47
C ALA A 61 7.38 8.86 11.12
N CYS A 62 7.67 8.20 9.99
CA CYS A 62 7.26 8.63 8.65
C CYS A 62 5.74 8.57 8.46
N LEU A 63 5.04 7.53 8.96
CA LEU A 63 3.57 7.47 8.95
C LEU A 63 2.94 8.62 9.74
N ILE A 64 3.49 8.95 10.92
CA ILE A 64 3.03 10.07 11.73
C ILE A 64 3.27 11.40 11.01
N ALA A 65 4.46 11.57 10.42
CA ALA A 65 4.81 12.74 9.64
C ALA A 65 3.87 12.95 8.43
N ALA A 66 3.57 11.86 7.72
CA ALA A 66 2.62 11.84 6.61
C ALA A 66 1.20 12.19 7.08
N ARG A 67 0.75 11.66 8.22
CA ARG A 67 -0.56 12.01 8.81
C ARG A 67 -0.66 13.50 9.15
N ILE A 68 0.41 14.10 9.68
CA ILE A 68 0.47 15.53 10.03
C ILE A 68 0.35 16.40 8.78
N SER A 69 1.15 16.08 7.75
CA SER A 69 1.29 16.92 6.56
C SER A 69 0.25 16.65 5.47
N GLY A 70 -0.35 15.46 5.47
CA GLY A 70 -1.12 14.94 4.33
C GLY A 70 -0.24 14.55 3.13
N ILE A 71 1.08 14.51 3.30
CA ILE A 71 2.05 14.20 2.25
C ILE A 71 2.79 12.91 2.61
N ALA A 72 2.61 11.87 1.80
CA ALA A 72 3.41 10.66 1.84
C ALA A 72 4.08 10.45 0.47
N PRO A 73 5.41 10.61 0.36
CA PRO A 73 6.16 10.16 -0.82
C PRO A 73 5.88 8.70 -1.19
N ASP A 74 5.78 7.82 -0.20
CA ASP A 74 5.53 6.39 -0.36
C ASP A 74 4.06 6.08 -0.69
N GLU A 75 3.83 5.27 -1.73
CA GLU A 75 2.50 4.76 -2.07
C GLU A 75 1.95 3.85 -0.95
N ALA A 76 2.79 2.99 -0.38
CA ALA A 76 2.44 2.10 0.72
C ALA A 76 1.97 2.88 1.97
N ALA A 77 2.64 3.98 2.31
CA ALA A 77 2.22 4.83 3.41
C ALA A 77 0.84 5.46 3.16
N HIS A 78 0.54 5.86 1.92
CA HIS A 78 -0.80 6.35 1.57
C HIS A 78 -1.87 5.29 1.78
N HIS A 79 -1.66 4.08 1.26
CA HIS A 79 -2.60 2.97 1.47
C HIS A 79 -2.78 2.63 2.95
N TRP A 80 -1.70 2.58 3.72
CA TRP A 80 -1.76 2.31 5.15
C TRP A 80 -2.54 3.39 5.89
N LEU A 81 -2.27 4.68 5.63
CA LEU A 81 -2.95 5.81 6.27
C LEU A 81 -4.44 5.90 5.92
N ASP A 82 -4.82 5.44 4.74
CA ASP A 82 -6.22 5.41 4.32
C ASP A 82 -7.01 4.34 5.11
N ARG A 83 -6.43 3.16 5.33
CA ARG A 83 -7.05 2.06 6.13
C ARG A 83 -7.05 2.32 7.62
N ASN A 84 -6.02 3.01 8.12
CA ASN A 84 -5.71 3.08 9.54
C ASN A 84 -5.85 4.52 10.06
N PRO A 85 -7.07 5.03 10.29
CA PRO A 85 -7.26 6.38 10.82
C PRO A 85 -6.78 6.47 12.27
N PHE A 86 -5.93 7.46 12.56
CA PHE A 86 -5.51 7.77 13.92
C PHE A 86 -5.30 9.29 14.07
N THR A 87 -5.36 9.77 15.31
CA THR A 87 -5.10 11.17 15.65
C THR A 87 -3.71 11.33 16.23
N VAL A 88 -2.94 12.29 15.71
CA VAL A 88 -1.61 12.60 16.22
C VAL A 88 -1.74 13.54 17.42
N SER A 89 -1.44 13.04 18.61
CA SER A 89 -1.32 13.85 19.83
C SER A 89 0.01 14.62 19.86
N ASP A 90 0.11 15.66 20.70
CA ASP A 90 1.37 16.40 20.88
C ASP A 90 2.51 15.49 21.38
N ASP A 91 2.21 14.53 22.25
CA ASP A 91 3.19 13.57 22.75
C ASP A 91 3.66 12.60 21.66
N LEU A 92 2.74 12.07 20.86
CA LEU A 92 3.07 11.20 19.73
C LEU A 92 3.91 11.96 18.69
N HIS A 93 3.55 13.21 18.40
CA HIS A 93 4.34 14.08 17.51
C HIS A 93 5.77 14.28 18.05
N ARG A 94 5.90 14.61 19.34
CA ARG A 94 7.21 14.78 19.99
C ARG A 94 8.06 13.51 19.93
N LEU A 95 7.48 12.35 20.20
CA LEU A 95 8.17 11.06 20.15
C LEU A 95 8.61 10.73 18.71
N ALA A 96 7.74 10.94 17.72
CA ALA A 96 8.08 10.72 16.32
C ALA A 96 9.24 11.59 15.84
N ALA A 97 9.26 12.88 16.20
CA ALA A 97 10.38 13.76 15.89
C ALA A 97 11.70 13.28 16.52
N ALA A 98 11.65 12.88 17.81
CA ALA A 98 12.83 12.38 18.52
C ALA A 98 13.35 11.06 17.94
N ALA A 99 12.46 10.13 17.61
CA ALA A 99 12.80 8.85 17.00
C ALA A 99 13.39 9.04 15.59
N PHE A 100 12.77 9.88 14.76
CA PHE A 100 13.28 10.23 13.42
C PHE A 100 14.70 10.80 13.50
N ASP A 101 14.92 11.79 14.37
CA ASP A 101 16.23 12.44 14.56
C ASP A 101 17.28 11.47 15.12
N MET A 102 16.87 10.37 15.76
CA MET A 102 17.76 9.35 16.29
C MET A 102 18.08 8.27 15.26
N ALA A 103 17.07 7.75 14.56
CA ALA A 103 17.22 6.76 13.50
C ALA A 103 18.07 7.30 12.33
N THR A 104 17.95 8.59 12.01
CA THR A 104 18.65 9.23 10.89
C THR A 104 20.06 9.77 11.23
N ARG A 105 20.61 9.50 12.43
CA ARG A 105 21.97 9.95 12.80
C ARG A 105 23.08 9.21 12.08
N SER A 106 24.14 9.93 11.73
CA SER A 106 25.33 9.35 11.12
C SER A 106 26.14 8.58 12.16
N GLY A 107 26.16 7.24 12.03
CA GLY A 107 26.84 6.34 12.95
C GLY A 107 26.05 6.10 14.25
N GLY A 108 26.16 4.87 14.79
CA GLY A 108 25.49 4.47 16.04
C GLY A 108 24.17 3.71 15.87
N ASN A 109 23.86 3.24 14.66
CA ASN A 109 22.83 2.23 14.40
C ASN A 109 23.14 1.49 13.08
N HIS A 110 22.53 0.30 12.91
CA HIS A 110 22.70 -0.55 11.73
C HIS A 110 22.29 0.16 10.44
N LEU A 111 21.13 0.82 10.43
CA LEU A 111 20.63 1.60 9.30
C LEU A 111 21.69 2.57 8.74
N GLY A 112 22.37 3.29 9.62
CA GLY A 112 23.39 4.26 9.23
C GLY A 112 24.62 3.64 8.58
N GLU A 113 24.95 2.40 8.94
CA GLU A 113 26.03 1.61 8.34
C GLU A 113 25.61 0.98 7.02
N ALA A 114 24.43 0.36 6.97
CA ALA A 114 23.86 -0.25 5.78
C ALA A 114 23.74 0.74 4.62
N TRP A 115 23.29 1.97 4.92
CA TRP A 115 23.08 3.02 3.93
C TRP A 115 24.25 3.99 3.78
N ALA A 116 25.44 3.68 4.30
CA ALA A 116 26.54 4.64 4.35
C ALA A 116 26.93 5.22 2.97
N ALA A 117 26.83 4.42 1.90
CA ALA A 117 27.14 4.84 0.54
C ALA A 117 26.09 5.78 -0.07
N ASP A 118 24.81 5.50 0.17
CA ASP A 118 23.66 6.20 -0.44
C ASP A 118 22.96 7.18 0.52
N ARG A 119 23.55 7.40 1.69
CA ARG A 119 23.01 8.22 2.77
C ARG A 119 22.48 9.59 2.33
N PRO A 120 23.18 10.38 1.49
CA PRO A 120 22.65 11.68 1.08
C PRO A 120 21.32 11.56 0.34
N VAL A 121 21.16 10.54 -0.49
CA VAL A 121 19.94 10.31 -1.28
C VAL A 121 18.82 9.80 -0.38
N PHE A 122 19.13 8.89 0.55
CA PHE A 122 18.18 8.43 1.56
C PHE A 122 17.66 9.59 2.44
N LEU A 123 18.53 10.51 2.88
CA LEU A 123 18.10 11.67 3.65
C LEU A 123 17.29 12.67 2.83
N GLU A 124 17.61 12.85 1.55
CA GLU A 124 16.80 13.67 0.63
C GLU A 124 15.39 13.09 0.46
N TYR A 125 15.29 11.75 0.37
CA TYR A 125 14.01 11.05 0.32
C TYR A 125 13.14 11.30 1.55
N LEU A 126 13.74 11.27 2.75
CA LEU A 126 13.03 11.48 4.02
C LEU A 126 12.75 12.94 4.36
N GLU A 127 13.28 13.88 3.59
CA GLU A 127 13.18 15.32 3.86
C GLU A 127 11.73 15.83 4.03
N PRO A 128 10.74 15.36 3.24
CA PRO A 128 9.35 15.73 3.49
C PRO A 128 8.89 15.33 4.90
N TYR A 129 9.20 14.12 5.35
CA TYR A 129 8.81 13.66 6.69
C TYR A 129 9.49 14.48 7.78
N ARG A 130 10.79 14.74 7.65
CA ARG A 130 11.55 15.61 8.56
C ARG A 130 10.88 16.98 8.70
N LYS A 131 10.57 17.64 7.57
CA LYS A 131 9.90 18.95 7.57
C LYS A 131 8.55 18.91 8.28
N ALA A 132 7.75 17.87 8.08
CA ALA A 132 6.46 17.73 8.75
C ALA A 132 6.63 17.64 10.28
N LEU A 133 7.55 16.79 10.74
CA LEU A 133 7.84 16.57 12.16
C LEU A 133 8.41 17.83 12.83
N HIS A 134 9.17 18.64 12.11
CA HIS A 134 9.74 19.89 12.64
C HIS A 134 8.89 21.13 12.33
N ARG A 135 7.67 20.94 11.79
CA ARG A 135 6.71 22.02 11.42
C ARG A 135 7.30 23.05 10.47
N GLU A 136 8.20 22.61 9.61
CA GLU A 136 8.77 23.43 8.56
C GLU A 136 7.81 23.52 7.36
N PRO A 137 7.82 24.64 6.62
CA PRO A 137 7.04 24.75 5.40
C PRO A 137 7.39 23.63 4.40
N GLN A 138 6.36 22.98 3.88
CA GLN A 138 6.47 22.01 2.81
C GLN A 138 5.83 22.57 1.55
N GLU A 139 6.42 22.26 0.40
CA GLU A 139 5.74 22.44 -0.87
C GLU A 139 4.68 21.33 -1.01
N PRO A 140 3.44 21.66 -1.40
CA PRO A 140 2.45 20.63 -1.65
C PRO A 140 2.94 19.71 -2.76
N ALA A 141 2.66 18.41 -2.61
CA ALA A 141 2.96 17.44 -3.66
C ALA A 141 2.27 17.87 -4.97
N ALA A 142 2.98 17.75 -6.09
CA ALA A 142 2.39 18.00 -7.39
C ALA A 142 1.19 17.07 -7.60
N PRO A 143 0.05 17.56 -8.12
CA PRO A 143 -1.09 16.71 -8.42
C PRO A 143 -0.67 15.57 -9.36
N PHE A 144 -0.99 14.34 -9.00
CA PHE A 144 -0.79 13.21 -9.88
C PHE A 144 -1.77 13.29 -11.06
N VAL A 145 -1.29 12.97 -12.27
CA VAL A 145 -2.10 12.90 -13.48
C VAL A 145 -1.87 11.52 -14.09
N ALA A 146 -2.90 10.68 -14.04
CA ALA A 146 -2.86 9.35 -14.64
C ALA A 146 -2.61 9.42 -16.15
N ASP A 147 -1.70 8.58 -16.65
CA ASP A 147 -1.36 8.47 -18.06
C ASP A 147 -1.74 7.09 -18.59
N PHE A 148 -2.93 7.00 -19.18
CA PHE A 148 -3.44 5.79 -19.83
C PHE A 148 -3.04 5.68 -21.31
N SER A 149 -2.18 6.57 -21.81
CA SER A 149 -1.78 6.57 -23.22
C SER A 149 -0.64 5.60 -23.53
N ARG A 150 0.06 5.12 -22.49
CA ARG A 150 1.21 4.21 -22.62
C ARG A 150 0.74 2.82 -23.07
N PRO A 151 1.13 2.35 -24.27
CA PRO A 151 0.79 1.02 -24.73
C PRO A 151 1.33 -0.04 -23.77
N GLY A 152 0.49 -1.01 -23.40
CA GLY A 152 0.88 -2.14 -22.55
C GLY A 152 0.86 -1.89 -21.03
N ARG A 153 0.49 -0.69 -20.56
CA ARG A 153 0.11 -0.50 -19.15
C ARG A 153 -1.37 -0.77 -18.97
N GLN A 154 -1.69 -1.78 -18.18
CA GLN A 154 -3.04 -2.11 -17.74
C GLN A 154 -3.43 -1.21 -16.57
N TRP A 155 -4.69 -0.79 -16.51
CA TRP A 155 -5.19 -0.02 -15.37
C TRP A 155 -5.76 -0.95 -14.30
N LEU A 156 -6.17 -2.17 -14.68
CA LEU A 156 -6.65 -3.19 -13.76
C LEU A 156 -5.60 -4.30 -13.65
N GLN A 157 -5.16 -4.60 -12.43
CA GLN A 157 -4.37 -5.79 -12.13
C GLN A 157 -5.09 -6.61 -11.07
N VAL A 158 -5.11 -7.93 -11.26
CA VAL A 158 -5.82 -8.83 -10.35
C VAL A 158 -4.92 -10.01 -10.00
N PHE A 159 -4.83 -10.28 -8.71
CA PHE A 159 -4.03 -11.33 -8.11
C PHE A 159 -4.96 -12.25 -7.33
N TRP A 160 -4.91 -13.55 -7.62
CA TRP A 160 -5.73 -14.54 -6.96
C TRP A 160 -4.85 -15.47 -6.13
N SER A 161 -5.25 -15.73 -4.89
CA SER A 161 -4.54 -16.61 -3.98
C SER A 161 -5.47 -17.64 -3.33
N ILE A 162 -4.85 -18.72 -2.86
CA ILE A 162 -5.45 -19.69 -1.94
C ILE A 162 -4.57 -19.73 -0.70
N THR A 163 -5.13 -19.46 0.47
CA THR A 163 -4.44 -19.49 1.78
C THR A 163 -3.06 -18.81 1.69
N ASP A 164 -1.96 -19.57 1.58
CA ASP A 164 -0.59 -19.04 1.62
C ASP A 164 0.12 -19.00 0.24
N GLN A 165 -0.59 -19.24 -0.87
CA GLN A 165 0.03 -19.36 -2.19
C GLN A 165 -0.81 -18.69 -3.28
N GLY A 166 -0.12 -18.17 -4.30
CA GLY A 166 -0.78 -17.75 -5.55
C GLY A 166 -1.52 -18.92 -6.19
N LEU A 167 -2.61 -18.62 -6.87
CA LEU A 167 -3.35 -19.61 -7.63
C LEU A 167 -2.46 -20.20 -8.73
N PRO A 168 -2.49 -21.53 -8.98
CA PRO A 168 -1.74 -22.11 -10.08
C PRO A 168 -2.13 -21.52 -11.44
N ASP A 169 -1.13 -21.11 -12.23
CA ASP A 169 -1.31 -20.50 -13.55
C ASP A 169 -2.09 -21.40 -14.52
N ASP A 170 -2.06 -22.72 -14.33
CA ASP A 170 -2.74 -23.71 -15.17
C ASP A 170 -4.15 -24.08 -14.68
N SER A 171 -4.69 -23.34 -13.70
CA SER A 171 -6.05 -23.56 -13.22
C SER A 171 -7.09 -22.91 -14.15
N ALA A 172 -8.24 -23.58 -14.30
CA ALA A 172 -9.35 -23.07 -15.09
C ALA A 172 -9.84 -21.68 -14.62
N TYR A 173 -9.69 -21.39 -13.32
CA TYR A 173 -10.00 -20.10 -12.73
C TYR A 173 -8.98 -19.03 -13.14
N ALA A 174 -7.67 -19.32 -13.06
CA ALA A 174 -6.62 -18.39 -13.50
C ALA A 174 -6.77 -18.03 -14.99
N ASP A 175 -6.98 -19.03 -15.85
CA ASP A 175 -7.20 -18.83 -17.29
C ASP A 175 -8.45 -17.98 -17.58
N ALA A 176 -9.55 -18.24 -16.88
CA ALA A 176 -10.78 -17.46 -17.02
C ALA A 176 -10.59 -16.01 -16.53
N ALA A 177 -9.88 -15.83 -15.41
CA ALA A 177 -9.58 -14.52 -14.86
C ALA A 177 -8.68 -13.69 -15.78
N GLU A 178 -7.60 -14.26 -16.31
CA GLU A 178 -6.71 -13.55 -17.23
C GLU A 178 -7.46 -13.06 -18.47
N ARG A 179 -8.30 -13.92 -19.05
CA ARG A 179 -9.14 -13.56 -20.21
C ARG A 179 -10.11 -12.43 -19.86
N LEU A 180 -10.76 -12.48 -18.69
CA LEU A 180 -11.73 -11.46 -18.29
C LEU A 180 -11.07 -10.11 -17.99
N VAL A 181 -9.99 -10.11 -17.22
CA VAL A 181 -9.24 -8.89 -16.88
C VAL A 181 -8.73 -8.22 -18.15
N ARG A 182 -8.16 -9.00 -19.08
CA ARG A 182 -7.72 -8.49 -20.37
C ARG A 182 -8.88 -7.89 -21.18
N ALA A 183 -10.06 -8.52 -21.17
CA ALA A 183 -11.23 -7.99 -21.85
C ALA A 183 -11.71 -6.67 -21.21
N VAL A 184 -11.69 -6.56 -19.88
CA VAL A 184 -12.03 -5.35 -19.12
C VAL A 184 -11.04 -4.21 -19.40
N ASP A 185 -9.73 -4.49 -19.41
CA ASP A 185 -8.70 -3.49 -19.74
C ASP A 185 -8.85 -2.92 -21.16
N GLN A 186 -9.31 -3.76 -22.09
CA GLN A 186 -9.48 -3.39 -23.51
C GLN A 186 -10.81 -2.69 -23.78
N ASP A 187 -11.75 -2.74 -22.84
CA ASP A 187 -13.08 -2.14 -23.00
C ASP A 187 -13.05 -0.64 -22.66
N PRO A 188 -13.37 0.24 -23.63
CA PRO A 188 -13.36 1.68 -23.41
C PRO A 188 -14.39 2.17 -22.37
N ASP A 189 -15.49 1.44 -22.17
CA ASP A 189 -16.51 1.81 -21.18
C ASP A 189 -15.98 1.60 -19.76
N TRP A 190 -15.18 0.56 -19.55
CA TRP A 190 -14.51 0.29 -18.29
C TRP A 190 -13.41 1.30 -17.98
N LEU A 191 -12.58 1.67 -18.97
CA LEU A 191 -11.61 2.75 -18.78
C LEU A 191 -12.32 4.09 -18.50
N ALA A 192 -13.45 4.37 -19.16
CA ALA A 192 -14.24 5.57 -18.90
C ALA A 192 -14.84 5.58 -17.49
N TRP A 193 -15.24 4.41 -16.97
CA TRP A 193 -15.69 4.23 -15.59
C TRP A 193 -14.57 4.48 -14.57
N TRP A 194 -13.34 4.05 -14.85
CA TRP A 194 -12.19 4.19 -13.95
C TRP A 194 -11.62 5.62 -13.90
N ARG A 195 -11.54 6.32 -15.03
CA ARG A 195 -10.91 7.65 -15.16
C ARG A 195 -11.27 8.67 -14.06
N PRO A 196 -12.54 8.80 -13.61
CA PRO A 196 -12.91 9.72 -12.54
C PRO A 196 -12.21 9.45 -11.19
N ALA A 197 -11.69 8.24 -10.95
CA ALA A 197 -10.90 7.93 -9.76
C ALA A 197 -9.62 8.77 -9.66
N GLY A 198 -9.10 9.25 -10.81
CA GLY A 198 -7.87 10.04 -10.87
C GLY A 198 -6.61 9.25 -10.49
N LEU A 199 -6.67 7.92 -10.56
CA LEU A 199 -5.60 7.00 -10.21
C LEU A 199 -5.10 6.29 -11.47
N GLN A 200 -3.86 5.84 -11.45
CA GLN A 200 -3.23 5.10 -12.54
C GLN A 200 -3.77 3.68 -12.62
N GLU A 201 -3.86 3.00 -11.48
CA GLU A 201 -4.13 1.56 -11.42
C GLU A 201 -5.06 1.19 -10.26
N LEU A 202 -5.84 0.14 -10.48
CA LEU A 202 -6.59 -0.59 -9.48
C LEU A 202 -5.96 -1.99 -9.35
N LEU A 203 -5.54 -2.32 -8.14
CA LEU A 203 -5.01 -3.62 -7.77
C LEU A 203 -6.08 -4.38 -6.98
N VAL A 204 -6.41 -5.59 -7.42
CA VAL A 204 -7.36 -6.47 -6.72
C VAL A 204 -6.60 -7.70 -6.23
N PHE A 205 -6.68 -7.97 -4.93
CA PHE A 205 -6.09 -9.12 -4.26
C PHE A 205 -7.23 -9.99 -3.73
N GLY A 206 -7.56 -11.04 -4.47
CA GLY A 206 -8.67 -11.95 -4.17
C GLY A 206 -8.21 -13.24 -3.52
N GLU A 207 -8.69 -13.52 -2.31
CA GLU A 207 -8.44 -14.78 -1.61
C GLU A 207 -9.61 -15.76 -1.80
N LEU A 208 -9.31 -16.94 -2.33
CA LEU A 208 -10.28 -18.00 -2.66
C LEU A 208 -10.25 -19.12 -1.61
N VAL A 209 -10.59 -18.77 -0.38
CA VAL A 209 -10.63 -19.70 0.76
C VAL A 209 -12.04 -19.76 1.35
N PRO A 210 -12.57 -20.97 1.65
CA PRO A 210 -13.83 -21.09 2.39
C PRO A 210 -13.74 -20.44 3.76
N GLY A 211 -14.67 -19.54 4.08
CA GLY A 211 -14.60 -18.83 5.36
C GLY A 211 -15.39 -17.53 5.38
N THR A 212 -15.03 -16.68 6.33
CA THR A 212 -15.61 -15.36 6.48
C THR A 212 -15.11 -14.45 5.37
N TYR A 213 -16.03 -13.65 4.84
CA TYR A 213 -15.71 -12.58 3.92
C TYR A 213 -15.04 -11.44 4.68
N ASP A 214 -13.77 -11.18 4.38
CA ASP A 214 -13.05 -10.00 4.84
C ASP A 214 -12.74 -9.10 3.64
N GLU A 215 -13.06 -7.82 3.75
CA GLU A 215 -12.83 -6.81 2.72
C GLU A 215 -12.01 -5.66 3.30
N ARG A 216 -10.94 -5.28 2.61
CA ARG A 216 -10.16 -4.08 2.91
C ARG A 216 -9.90 -3.33 1.63
N ILE A 217 -10.28 -2.06 1.60
CA ILE A 217 -10.07 -1.19 0.45
C ILE A 217 -9.23 -0.02 0.88
N SER A 218 -8.31 0.41 0.02
CA SER A 218 -7.49 1.56 0.29
C SER A 218 -7.22 2.37 -0.97
N ARG A 219 -7.07 3.67 -0.79
CA ARG A 219 -6.71 4.64 -1.81
C ARG A 219 -5.31 5.17 -1.54
N GLY A 220 -4.44 4.91 -2.49
CA GLY A 220 -3.11 5.47 -2.58
C GLY A 220 -3.08 6.84 -3.28
N ARG A 221 -1.88 7.30 -3.63
CA ARG A 221 -1.65 8.51 -4.43
C ARG A 221 -1.85 8.23 -5.91
N THR A 222 -1.38 7.07 -6.36
CA THR A 222 -1.41 6.64 -7.76
C THR A 222 -2.23 5.38 -7.95
N THR A 223 -2.44 4.58 -6.90
CA THR A 223 -3.18 3.31 -6.98
C THR A 223 -4.38 3.25 -6.03
N ALA A 224 -5.29 2.32 -6.29
CA ALA A 224 -6.24 1.81 -5.30
C ALA A 224 -6.01 0.32 -5.12
N GLU A 225 -6.25 -0.20 -3.93
CA GLU A 225 -6.18 -1.62 -3.63
C GLU A 225 -7.52 -2.11 -3.08
N VAL A 226 -7.90 -3.32 -3.49
CA VAL A 226 -9.02 -4.07 -2.93
C VAL A 226 -8.50 -5.44 -2.51
N TRP A 227 -8.56 -5.73 -1.23
CA TRP A 227 -8.28 -7.03 -0.65
C TRP A 227 -9.61 -7.66 -0.25
N ILE A 228 -9.91 -8.85 -0.76
CA ILE A 228 -11.24 -9.45 -0.65
C ILE A 228 -11.15 -10.97 -0.53
N GLY A 229 -11.70 -11.52 0.56
CA GLY A 229 -11.88 -12.95 0.74
C GLY A 229 -13.24 -13.39 0.22
N PHE A 230 -13.29 -14.21 -0.83
CA PHE A 230 -14.55 -14.60 -1.48
C PHE A 230 -15.33 -15.72 -0.78
N GLY A 231 -14.74 -16.35 0.25
CA GLY A 231 -15.42 -17.35 1.06
C GLY A 231 -15.69 -18.68 0.34
N HIS A 232 -14.97 -18.97 -0.76
CA HIS A 232 -15.10 -20.21 -1.52
C HIS A 232 -13.78 -20.64 -2.16
N SER A 233 -13.65 -21.93 -2.48
CA SER A 233 -12.54 -22.45 -3.27
C SER A 233 -12.70 -22.16 -4.77
N PRO A 234 -11.61 -22.10 -5.55
CA PRO A 234 -11.68 -21.95 -7.00
C PRO A 234 -12.35 -23.18 -7.64
N GLU A 235 -13.21 -22.93 -8.61
CA GLU A 235 -13.86 -23.94 -9.42
C GLU A 235 -12.87 -24.63 -10.38
N VAL A 236 -13.06 -25.93 -10.59
CA VAL A 236 -12.13 -26.77 -11.38
C VAL A 236 -12.55 -26.91 -12.85
N SER A 237 -13.83 -26.65 -13.17
CA SER A 237 -14.32 -26.74 -14.55
C SER A 237 -14.34 -25.36 -15.22
N GLU A 238 -13.96 -25.28 -16.49
CA GLU A 238 -13.90 -24.01 -17.24
C GLU A 238 -15.23 -23.23 -17.20
N ALA A 239 -16.36 -23.92 -17.39
CA ALA A 239 -17.67 -23.27 -17.44
C ALA A 239 -18.13 -22.73 -16.08
N SER A 240 -17.84 -23.43 -14.98
CA SER A 240 -18.14 -22.92 -13.63
C SER A 240 -17.15 -21.84 -13.21
N ALA A 241 -15.87 -21.98 -13.56
CA ALA A 241 -14.82 -21.00 -13.30
C ALA A 241 -15.12 -19.66 -13.97
N ALA A 242 -15.52 -19.63 -15.25
CA ALA A 242 -15.86 -18.40 -15.95
C ALA A 242 -16.98 -17.60 -15.26
N ARG A 243 -18.01 -18.30 -14.77
CA ARG A 243 -19.10 -17.67 -14.02
C ARG A 243 -18.63 -17.16 -12.66
N GLN A 244 -17.87 -17.97 -11.92
CA GLN A 244 -17.36 -17.62 -10.60
C GLN A 244 -16.46 -16.37 -10.68
N VAL A 245 -15.46 -16.39 -11.56
CA VAL A 245 -14.57 -15.24 -11.85
C VAL A 245 -15.36 -13.98 -12.20
N THR A 246 -16.42 -14.11 -13.00
CA THR A 246 -17.29 -12.97 -13.37
C THR A 246 -17.97 -12.37 -12.14
N ASP A 247 -18.51 -13.21 -11.25
CA ASP A 247 -19.19 -12.75 -10.05
C ASP A 247 -18.21 -12.16 -9.02
N ASP A 248 -17.02 -12.76 -8.90
CA ASP A 248 -15.94 -12.30 -8.00
C ASP A 248 -15.38 -10.95 -8.45
N LEU A 249 -14.99 -10.83 -9.73
CA LEU A 249 -14.47 -9.59 -10.28
C LEU A 249 -15.52 -8.47 -10.23
N ARG A 250 -16.79 -8.78 -10.49
CA ARG A 250 -17.88 -7.78 -10.34
C ARG A 250 -17.96 -7.27 -8.90
N THR A 251 -17.85 -8.18 -7.93
CA THR A 251 -17.91 -7.83 -6.51
C THR A 251 -16.75 -6.91 -6.12
N ALA A 252 -15.51 -7.27 -6.50
CA ALA A 252 -14.34 -6.44 -6.22
C ALA A 252 -14.42 -5.05 -6.88
N LEU A 253 -14.80 -4.97 -8.16
CA LEU A 253 -14.93 -3.71 -8.89
C LEU A 253 -16.07 -2.84 -8.34
N ALA A 254 -17.18 -3.46 -7.90
CA ALA A 254 -18.28 -2.74 -7.27
C ALA A 254 -17.87 -2.18 -5.91
N ALA A 255 -17.12 -2.95 -5.12
CA ALA A 255 -16.60 -2.51 -3.83
C ALA A 255 -15.62 -1.33 -4.01
N ALA A 256 -14.67 -1.44 -4.95
CA ALA A 256 -13.78 -0.34 -5.34
C ALA A 256 -14.56 0.91 -5.76
N GLY A 257 -15.55 0.74 -6.65
CA GLY A 257 -16.37 1.84 -7.15
C GLY A 257 -17.16 2.52 -6.03
N GLY A 258 -17.72 1.75 -5.10
CA GLY A 258 -18.42 2.28 -3.93
C GLY A 258 -17.50 3.09 -3.03
N TYR A 259 -16.31 2.57 -2.73
CA TYR A 259 -15.31 3.25 -1.92
C TYR A 259 -14.84 4.57 -2.54
N LEU A 260 -14.58 4.55 -3.84
CA LEU A 260 -14.04 5.69 -4.59
C LEU A 260 -15.12 6.68 -5.07
N GLY A 261 -16.40 6.41 -4.80
CA GLY A 261 -17.51 7.26 -5.23
C GLY A 261 -17.75 7.28 -6.74
N LEU A 262 -17.40 6.19 -7.44
CA LEU A 262 -17.64 6.02 -8.87
C LEU A 262 -19.10 5.66 -9.16
N ALA A 263 -19.47 5.74 -10.45
CA ALA A 263 -20.76 5.25 -10.91
C ALA A 263 -20.87 3.71 -10.73
N SER A 264 -22.08 3.18 -10.87
CA SER A 264 -22.30 1.73 -10.92
C SER A 264 -21.44 1.08 -12.00
N VAL A 265 -20.87 -0.08 -11.70
CA VAL A 265 -20.02 -0.82 -12.63
C VAL A 265 -20.73 -1.10 -13.96
N PRO A 266 -20.04 -0.98 -15.11
CA PRO A 266 -20.54 -1.43 -16.40
C PRO A 266 -20.82 -2.95 -16.39
N PRO A 267 -21.60 -3.47 -17.36
CA PRO A 267 -21.66 -4.90 -17.60
C PRO A 267 -20.26 -5.47 -17.90
N LEU A 268 -19.93 -6.62 -17.30
CA LEU A 268 -18.68 -7.32 -17.62
C LEU A 268 -18.74 -7.93 -19.02
N PRO A 269 -17.61 -7.97 -19.75
CA PRO A 269 -17.50 -8.70 -21.01
C PRO A 269 -17.87 -10.18 -20.84
N VAL A 270 -18.51 -10.76 -21.85
CA VAL A 270 -18.81 -12.20 -21.87
C VAL A 270 -17.55 -12.94 -22.31
N LEU A 271 -17.15 -13.94 -21.53
CA LEU A 271 -16.09 -14.87 -21.91
C LEU A 271 -16.66 -15.92 -22.87
N ASP A 272 -16.14 -15.96 -24.09
CA ASP A 272 -16.39 -17.03 -25.07
C ASP A 272 -15.56 -18.30 -24.77
#